data_AF-V9DRX4-F1
#
_entry.id   AF-V9DRX4-F1
#
_cell.length_a   1.000
_cell.length_b   1.000
_cell.length_c   1.000
_cell.angle_alpha   90.00
_cell.angle_beta   90.00
_cell.angle_gamma   90.00
#
_symmetry.space_group_name_H-M   'P 1'
#
loop_
_entity.id
_entity.type
_entity.pdbx_description
1 polymer ?
#
loop_
_entity_poly.entity_id
_entity_poly.type
_entity_poly.pdbx_seq_one_letter_code
_entity_poly.pdbx_strand_id
1 'polypeptide(L)'
;MAKVHERLKSVPDRLSEQVMADIYDLHFATTSAVFDEQAKQVVTKWSGDKHLVGFKDYFERTWCFHTPSGFATTNNPVEQFDRLIKCDYTLRTKHKIGTLVHLLADCCQHQSVTPKVFKELPEPTQQLKTRVKDFRRRDLLLDRTPGRSSIEFLLVSANPDEIRVLSRGCSRVYLPELGRSRETALSRLRWAPITLAWRLKVSRMMVGASMLLR
;
A
#
# COMPACT_ATOMS: atom_id res chain seq x y z
N MET A 1 -8.15 1.04 1.98
CA MET A 1 -8.70 2.43 1.91
C MET A 1 -10.16 2.54 1.44
N ALA A 2 -10.65 1.75 0.47
CA ALA A 2 -12.04 1.91 -0.03
C ALA A 2 -13.13 1.82 1.07
N LYS A 3 -13.02 0.84 1.99
CA LYS A 3 -13.94 0.71 3.14
C LYS A 3 -13.84 1.88 4.13
N VAL A 4 -12.65 2.47 4.29
CA VAL A 4 -12.46 3.66 5.13
C VAL A 4 -13.23 4.83 4.51
N HIS A 5 -13.06 5.07 3.21
CA HIS A 5 -13.83 6.09 2.50
C HIS A 5 -15.35 5.86 2.57
N GLU A 6 -15.81 4.62 2.46
CA GLU A 6 -17.23 4.28 2.61
C GLU A 6 -17.77 4.68 3.98
N ARG A 7 -17.01 4.39 5.05
CA ARG A 7 -17.39 4.72 6.43
C ARG A 7 -17.29 6.21 6.76
N LEU A 8 -16.49 6.96 5.99
CA LEU A 8 -16.36 8.40 6.13
C LEU A 8 -17.38 9.20 5.30
N LYS A 9 -18.23 8.57 4.48
CA LYS A 9 -19.22 9.28 3.65
C LYS A 9 -20.21 10.14 4.45
N SER A 10 -20.52 9.73 5.67
CA SER A 10 -21.44 10.45 6.57
C SER A 10 -20.73 11.43 7.52
N VAL A 11 -19.40 11.53 7.42
CA VAL A 11 -18.56 12.40 8.26
C VAL A 11 -18.27 13.69 7.47
N PRO A 12 -18.31 14.87 8.11
CA PRO A 12 -17.93 16.13 7.45
C PRO A 12 -16.56 16.06 6.77
N ASP A 13 -16.42 16.66 5.59
CA ASP A 13 -15.22 16.54 4.74
C ASP A 13 -13.92 16.90 5.47
N ARG A 14 -13.95 17.98 6.27
CA ARG A 14 -12.79 18.40 7.09
C ARG A 14 -12.33 17.31 8.04
N LEU A 15 -13.26 16.62 8.70
CA LEU A 15 -12.95 15.54 9.62
C LEU A 15 -12.53 14.27 8.86
N SER A 16 -13.13 14.01 7.70
CA SER A 16 -12.72 12.92 6.80
C SER A 16 -11.26 13.08 6.34
N GLU A 17 -10.86 14.28 5.92
CA GLU A 17 -9.47 14.59 5.55
C GLU A 17 -8.50 14.39 6.72
N GLN A 18 -8.90 14.81 7.92
CA GLN A 18 -8.13 14.62 9.14
C GLN A 18 -7.95 13.14 9.49
N VAL A 19 -9.04 12.36 9.48
CA VAL A 19 -8.99 10.91 9.72
C VAL A 19 -8.09 10.22 8.70
N MET A 20 -8.19 10.60 7.42
CA MET A 20 -7.33 10.05 6.39
C MET A 20 -5.86 10.40 6.64
N ALA A 21 -5.55 11.63 7.04
CA ALA A 21 -4.18 12.03 7.38
C ALA A 21 -3.64 11.24 8.57
N ASP A 22 -4.41 11.13 9.65
CA ASP A 22 -4.06 10.37 10.85
C ASP A 22 -3.79 8.88 10.50
N ILE A 23 -4.63 8.27 9.64
CA ILE A 23 -4.44 6.91 9.13
C ILE A 23 -3.17 6.77 8.30
N TYR A 24 -2.87 7.76 7.45
CA TYR A 24 -1.63 7.74 6.68
C TYR A 24 -0.42 7.77 7.61
N ASP A 25 -0.42 8.64 8.62
CA ASP A 25 0.70 8.76 9.56
C ASP A 25 0.93 7.43 10.32
N LEU A 26 -0.14 6.73 10.71
CA LEU A 26 -0.04 5.38 11.29
C LEU A 26 0.61 4.37 10.33
N HIS A 27 0.28 4.39 9.03
CA HIS A 27 0.89 3.49 8.06
C HIS A 27 2.39 3.75 7.83
N PHE A 28 2.90 4.92 8.20
CA PHE A 28 4.30 5.28 8.07
C PHE A 28 5.07 5.22 9.39
N ALA A 29 4.46 4.68 10.45
CA ALA A 29 5.18 4.39 11.70
C ALA A 29 6.37 3.46 11.42
N THR A 30 7.54 3.85 11.90
CA THR A 30 8.81 3.13 11.65
C THR A 30 8.91 1.81 12.40
N THR A 31 8.26 1.69 13.56
CA THR A 31 8.26 0.49 14.40
C THR A 31 6.87 0.21 14.96
N SER A 32 6.63 -1.03 15.39
CA SER A 32 5.37 -1.42 16.04
C SER A 32 5.12 -0.61 17.32
N ALA A 33 6.15 -0.32 18.11
CA ALA A 33 6.00 0.46 19.34
C ALA A 33 5.56 1.92 19.05
N VAL A 34 6.13 2.55 18.03
CA VAL A 34 5.73 3.90 17.59
C VAL A 34 4.31 3.88 17.05
N PHE A 35 3.96 2.84 16.30
CA PHE A 35 2.61 2.64 15.78
C PHE A 35 1.58 2.52 16.91
N ASP A 36 1.82 1.67 17.90
CA ASP A 36 0.90 1.45 19.02
C ASP A 36 0.65 2.73 19.81
N GLU A 37 1.70 3.52 20.02
CA GLU A 37 1.61 4.80 20.71
C GLU A 37 0.83 5.84 19.89
N GLN A 38 1.12 5.96 18.60
CA GLN A 38 0.39 6.85 17.70
C GLN A 38 -1.07 6.42 17.55
N ALA A 39 -1.36 5.12 17.51
CA ALA A 39 -2.72 4.61 17.39
C ALA A 39 -3.56 5.02 18.61
N LYS A 40 -3.00 4.92 19.83
CA LYS A 40 -3.67 5.40 21.05
C LYS A 40 -3.97 6.89 20.99
N GLN A 41 -3.01 7.70 20.52
CA GLN A 41 -3.18 9.15 20.39
C GLN A 41 -4.28 9.50 19.39
N VAL A 42 -4.27 8.86 18.22
CA VAL A 42 -5.27 9.05 17.16
C VAL A 42 -6.68 8.65 17.63
N VAL A 43 -6.80 7.51 18.29
CA VAL A 43 -8.08 7.05 18.86
C VAL A 43 -8.60 8.00 19.95
N THR A 44 -7.71 8.51 20.81
CA THR A 44 -8.06 9.50 21.83
C THR A 44 -8.53 10.81 21.19
N LYS A 45 -7.82 11.28 20.16
CA LYS A 45 -8.17 12.47 19.38
C LYS A 45 -9.55 12.34 18.74
N TRP A 46 -9.86 11.18 18.13
CA TRP A 46 -11.17 10.94 17.52
C TRP A 46 -12.29 10.77 18.56
N SER A 47 -11.97 10.34 19.78
CA SER A 47 -12.94 10.22 20.88
C SER A 47 -13.49 11.57 21.34
N GLY A 48 -12.79 12.68 21.04
CA GLY A 48 -13.25 14.03 21.35
C GLY A 48 -14.36 14.56 20.42
N ASP A 49 -14.65 13.89 19.31
CA ASP A 49 -15.62 14.36 18.31
C ASP A 49 -16.81 13.39 18.17
N LYS A 50 -18.02 13.92 18.37
CA LYS A 50 -19.27 13.15 18.28
C LYS A 50 -19.52 12.57 16.89
N HIS A 51 -19.01 13.21 15.82
CA HIS A 51 -19.16 12.73 14.44
C HIS A 51 -18.27 11.53 14.13
N LEU A 52 -17.23 11.29 14.94
CA LEU A 52 -16.24 10.23 14.71
C LEU A 52 -16.46 8.98 15.57
N VAL A 53 -17.39 9.00 16.53
CA VAL A 53 -17.65 7.86 17.44
C VAL A 53 -17.93 6.57 16.66
N GLY A 54 -18.84 6.62 15.66
CA GLY A 54 -19.16 5.43 14.86
C GLY A 54 -18.00 4.97 13.97
N PHE A 55 -17.14 5.89 13.52
CA PHE A 55 -15.94 5.54 12.76
C PHE A 55 -14.87 4.91 13.66
N LYS A 56 -14.67 5.45 14.86
CA LYS A 56 -13.77 4.90 15.87
C LYS A 56 -14.14 3.46 16.23
N ASP A 57 -15.40 3.18 16.54
CA ASP A 57 -15.85 1.82 16.88
C ASP A 57 -15.58 0.84 15.74
N TYR A 58 -15.82 1.27 14.50
CA TYR A 58 -15.48 0.49 13.32
C TYR A 58 -13.96 0.27 13.22
N PHE A 59 -13.18 1.32 13.43
CA PHE A 59 -11.72 1.30 13.38
C PHE A 59 -11.19 0.30 14.42
N GLU A 60 -11.49 0.46 15.71
CA GLU A 60 -11.01 -0.42 16.78
C GLU A 60 -11.35 -1.90 16.55
N ARG A 61 -12.53 -2.21 15.99
CA ARG A 61 -12.94 -3.59 15.67
C ARG A 61 -12.25 -4.18 14.44
N THR A 62 -11.85 -3.33 13.51
CA THR A 62 -11.33 -3.75 12.20
C THR A 62 -9.81 -3.60 12.11
N TRP A 63 -9.18 -2.80 12.99
CA TRP A 63 -7.90 -2.20 12.67
C TRP A 63 -6.72 -3.17 12.65
N CYS A 64 -5.79 -2.77 11.79
CA CYS A 64 -4.70 -3.53 11.23
C CYS A 64 -3.45 -3.49 12.11
N PHE A 65 -2.68 -4.56 12.00
CA PHE A 65 -1.34 -4.68 12.55
C PHE A 65 -0.40 -3.62 11.96
N HIS A 66 0.64 -3.23 12.74
CA HIS A 66 1.75 -2.45 12.20
C HIS A 66 2.24 -3.11 10.91
N THR A 67 2.25 -2.33 9.84
CA THR A 67 2.69 -2.77 8.54
C THR A 67 3.90 -1.91 8.18
N PRO A 68 5.11 -2.49 8.14
CA PRO A 68 6.33 -1.74 7.86
C PRO A 68 6.23 -0.95 6.56
N SER A 69 6.88 0.22 6.51
CA SER A 69 6.92 1.06 5.32
C SER A 69 7.40 0.26 4.10
N GLY A 70 6.65 0.27 3.00
CA GLY A 70 6.96 -0.48 1.78
C GLY A 70 6.12 -1.74 1.54
N PHE A 71 5.37 -2.19 2.55
CA PHE A 71 4.29 -3.17 2.34
C PHE A 71 3.01 -2.46 1.85
N ALA A 72 2.15 -3.20 1.14
CA ALA A 72 0.89 -2.64 0.66
C ALA A 72 0.00 -2.24 1.86
N THR A 73 -0.55 -1.02 1.84
CA THR A 73 -1.50 -0.49 2.85
C THR A 73 -2.85 -1.21 2.88
N THR A 74 -2.96 -2.33 2.15
CA THR A 74 -4.10 -3.24 2.15
C THR A 74 -3.57 -4.66 2.25
N ASN A 75 -3.18 -5.07 3.46
CA ASN A 75 -2.90 -6.46 3.77
C ASN A 75 -3.94 -6.98 4.75
N ASN A 76 -5.24 -6.92 4.40
CA ASN A 76 -6.17 -7.80 5.08
C ASN A 76 -5.70 -9.24 4.76
N PRO A 77 -5.17 -10.02 5.73
CA PRO A 77 -4.64 -11.36 5.44
C PRO A 77 -5.72 -12.27 4.83
N VAL A 78 -6.99 -11.96 5.11
CA VAL A 78 -8.16 -12.56 4.48
C VAL A 78 -8.17 -12.39 2.97
N GLU A 79 -7.69 -11.29 2.38
CA GLU A 79 -7.75 -11.12 0.92
C GLU A 79 -6.84 -12.10 0.17
N GLN A 80 -5.66 -12.40 0.73
CA GLN A 80 -4.77 -13.39 0.15
C GLN A 80 -5.33 -14.81 0.31
N PHE A 81 -5.93 -15.10 1.47
CA PHE A 81 -6.61 -16.38 1.74
C PHE A 81 -7.84 -16.57 0.84
N ASP A 82 -8.68 -15.54 0.73
CA ASP A 82 -9.83 -15.47 -0.18
C ASP A 82 -9.40 -15.72 -1.61
N ARG A 83 -8.32 -15.08 -2.05
CA ARG A 83 -7.80 -15.27 -3.40
C ARG A 83 -7.36 -16.70 -3.62
N LEU A 84 -6.66 -17.29 -2.67
CA LEU A 84 -6.14 -18.66 -2.76
C LEU A 84 -7.29 -19.67 -2.83
N ILE A 85 -8.29 -19.57 -1.96
CA ILE A 85 -9.49 -20.43 -2.03
C ILE A 85 -10.24 -20.21 -3.34
N LYS A 86 -10.49 -18.96 -3.73
CA LYS A 86 -11.24 -18.64 -4.96
C LYS A 86 -10.50 -19.11 -6.22
N CYS A 87 -9.17 -19.05 -6.23
CA CYS A 87 -8.38 -19.35 -7.42
C CYS A 87 -8.07 -20.84 -7.51
N ASP A 88 -7.59 -21.45 -6.43
CA ASP A 88 -6.90 -22.73 -6.50
C ASP A 88 -7.79 -23.89 -6.00
N TYR A 89 -8.80 -23.62 -5.18
CA TYR A 89 -9.66 -24.66 -4.60
C TYR A 89 -11.05 -24.67 -5.22
N THR A 90 -11.68 -23.50 -5.35
CA THR A 90 -13.03 -23.42 -5.94
C THR A 90 -13.01 -23.10 -7.42
N LEU A 91 -11.85 -22.77 -8.01
CA LEU A 91 -11.74 -22.36 -9.43
C LEU A 91 -12.77 -21.26 -9.81
N ARG A 92 -13.13 -20.41 -8.85
CA ARG A 92 -14.16 -19.36 -8.94
C ARG A 92 -15.58 -19.88 -9.22
N THR A 93 -15.86 -21.14 -8.96
CA THR A 93 -17.20 -21.75 -9.11
C THR A 93 -17.90 -21.92 -7.76
N LYS A 94 -19.24 -21.95 -7.80
CA LYS A 94 -20.08 -22.15 -6.62
C LYS A 94 -20.17 -23.64 -6.29
N HIS A 95 -20.02 -23.98 -5.03
CA HIS A 95 -20.07 -25.36 -4.53
C HIS A 95 -21.18 -25.52 -3.48
N LYS A 96 -21.67 -26.76 -3.30
CA LYS A 96 -22.53 -27.10 -2.16
C LYS A 96 -21.75 -26.91 -0.86
N ILE A 97 -22.45 -26.57 0.23
CA ILE A 97 -21.82 -26.25 1.52
C ILE A 97 -20.90 -27.36 2.03
N GLY A 98 -21.31 -28.63 1.90
CA GLY A 98 -20.48 -29.78 2.30
C GLY A 98 -19.15 -29.83 1.53
N THR A 99 -19.20 -29.70 0.20
CA THR A 99 -17.98 -29.64 -0.62
C THR A 99 -17.10 -28.44 -0.29
N LEU A 100 -17.71 -27.28 -0.01
CA LEU A 100 -16.97 -26.08 0.37
C LEU A 100 -16.22 -26.27 1.69
N VAL A 101 -16.83 -26.91 2.68
CA VAL A 101 -16.18 -27.21 3.97
C VAL A 101 -14.96 -28.11 3.78
N HIS A 102 -15.06 -29.13 2.92
CA HIS A 102 -13.93 -30.00 2.61
C HIS A 102 -12.80 -29.23 1.92
N LEU A 103 -13.11 -28.44 0.89
CA LEU A 103 -12.12 -27.61 0.19
C LEU A 103 -11.44 -26.59 1.12
N LEU A 104 -12.17 -26.05 2.09
CA LEU A 104 -11.62 -25.18 3.13
C LEU A 104 -10.67 -25.94 4.06
N ALA A 105 -11.04 -27.15 4.48
CA ALA A 105 -10.19 -27.98 5.32
C ALA A 105 -8.88 -28.35 4.61
N ASP A 106 -8.95 -28.78 3.35
CA ASP A 106 -7.78 -29.09 2.52
C ASP A 106 -6.87 -27.85 2.38
N CYS A 107 -7.47 -26.68 2.12
CA CYS A 107 -6.76 -25.42 2.04
C CYS A 107 -6.02 -25.10 3.35
N CYS A 108 -6.71 -25.20 4.50
CA CYS A 108 -6.10 -24.96 5.81
C CYS A 108 -4.95 -25.93 6.09
N GLN A 109 -5.11 -27.22 5.77
CA GLN A 109 -4.09 -28.24 5.97
C GLN A 109 -2.84 -27.98 5.11
N HIS A 110 -3.03 -27.60 3.83
CA HIS A 110 -1.90 -27.26 2.97
C HIS A 110 -1.20 -25.96 3.40
N GLN A 111 -1.96 -24.95 3.85
CA GLN A 111 -1.37 -23.70 4.33
C GLN A 111 -0.65 -23.86 5.68
N SER A 112 -1.10 -24.75 6.57
CA SER A 112 -0.47 -24.95 7.88
C SER A 112 0.89 -25.63 7.81
N VAL A 113 1.10 -26.51 6.82
CA VAL A 113 2.39 -27.20 6.59
C VAL A 113 3.36 -26.39 5.72
N THR A 114 2.93 -25.25 5.18
CA THR A 114 3.79 -24.37 4.37
C THR A 114 4.37 -23.27 5.28
N PRO A 115 5.62 -23.41 5.77
CA PRO A 115 6.24 -22.37 6.58
C PRO A 115 6.40 -21.10 5.73
N LYS A 116 5.66 -20.05 6.11
CA LYS A 116 5.87 -18.69 5.60
C LYS A 116 6.57 -17.92 6.70
N VAL A 117 7.85 -17.61 6.50
CA VAL A 117 8.58 -16.71 7.39
C VAL A 117 7.89 -15.34 7.33
N PHE A 118 7.42 -14.88 8.49
CA PHE A 118 6.90 -13.52 8.61
C PHE A 118 8.04 -12.54 8.37
N LYS A 119 7.91 -11.69 7.35
CA LYS A 119 8.94 -10.71 7.02
C LYS A 119 8.59 -9.39 7.67
N GLU A 120 9.44 -8.95 8.59
CA GLU A 120 9.33 -7.64 9.23
C GLU A 120 9.87 -6.52 8.36
N LEU A 121 10.66 -6.84 7.33
CA LEU A 121 11.19 -5.87 6.38
C LEU A 121 10.68 -6.17 4.96
N PRO A 122 10.30 -5.14 4.19
CA PRO A 122 9.90 -5.32 2.80
C PRO A 122 11.10 -5.76 1.98
N GLU A 123 10.97 -6.91 1.34
CA GLU A 123 11.96 -7.36 0.37
C GLU A 123 11.49 -7.08 -1.05
N PRO A 124 12.32 -6.45 -1.89
CA PRO A 124 11.98 -6.22 -3.29
C PRO A 124 11.84 -7.55 -4.03
N THR A 125 10.67 -7.78 -4.63
CA THR A 125 10.41 -8.96 -5.45
C THR A 125 11.36 -9.02 -6.65
N GLN A 126 11.66 -10.23 -7.14
CA GLN A 126 12.49 -10.40 -8.34
C GLN A 126 11.94 -9.62 -9.54
N GLN A 127 10.60 -9.56 -9.67
CA GLN A 127 9.95 -8.76 -10.71
C GLN A 127 10.23 -7.27 -10.57
N LEU A 128 10.20 -6.73 -9.35
CA LEU A 128 10.54 -5.34 -9.08
C LEU A 128 12.01 -5.07 -9.39
N LYS A 129 12.92 -5.95 -8.95
CA LYS A 129 14.36 -5.87 -9.25
C LYS A 129 14.61 -5.82 -10.77
N THR A 130 13.97 -6.71 -11.54
CA THR A 130 14.07 -6.73 -13.00
C THR A 130 13.50 -5.46 -13.64
N ARG A 131 12.38 -4.95 -13.12
CA ARG A 131 11.78 -3.69 -13.61
C ARG A 131 12.71 -2.51 -13.39
N VAL A 132 13.28 -2.36 -12.19
CA VAL A 132 14.20 -1.27 -11.87
C VAL A 132 15.43 -1.32 -12.78
N LYS A 133 15.96 -2.53 -13.04
CA LYS A 133 17.06 -2.73 -14.00
C LYS A 133 16.68 -2.29 -15.43
N ASP A 134 15.50 -2.69 -15.92
CA ASP A 134 15.02 -2.28 -17.25
C ASP A 134 14.81 -0.77 -17.34
N PHE A 135 14.27 -0.15 -16.29
CA PHE A 135 14.05 1.30 -16.24
C PHE A 135 15.37 2.08 -16.21
N ARG A 136 16.37 1.62 -15.44
CA ARG A 136 17.72 2.21 -15.46
C ARG A 136 18.37 2.07 -16.84
N ARG A 137 18.26 0.91 -17.48
CA ARG A 137 18.78 0.69 -18.85
C ARG A 137 18.17 1.64 -19.87
N ARG A 138 16.90 2.04 -19.69
CA ARG A 138 16.17 2.94 -20.59
C ARG A 138 16.24 4.43 -20.18
N ASP A 139 17.06 4.78 -19.19
CA ASP A 139 17.13 6.13 -18.61
C ASP A 139 15.75 6.69 -18.18
N LEU A 140 14.92 5.80 -17.64
CA LEU A 140 13.58 6.14 -17.15
C LEU A 140 13.54 6.40 -15.65
N LEU A 141 14.62 6.12 -14.92
CA LEU A 141 14.77 6.48 -13.51
C LEU A 141 15.94 7.44 -13.39
N LEU A 142 15.65 8.66 -12.95
CA LEU A 142 16.62 9.71 -12.76
C LEU A 142 16.74 10.02 -11.27
N ASP A 143 17.97 10.16 -10.79
CA ASP A 143 18.21 10.69 -9.46
C ASP A 143 17.95 12.20 -9.49
N ARG A 144 17.06 12.67 -8.62
CA ARG A 144 16.66 14.06 -8.56
C ARG A 144 17.44 14.76 -7.46
N THR A 145 18.55 15.37 -7.83
CA THR A 145 19.25 16.31 -6.97
C THR A 145 18.57 17.68 -7.07
N PRO A 146 17.96 18.22 -6.00
CA PRO A 146 17.35 19.54 -6.05
C PRO A 146 18.46 20.59 -6.30
N GLY A 147 18.26 21.45 -7.30
CA GLY A 147 19.18 22.55 -7.59
C GLY A 147 19.18 23.56 -6.45
N ARG A 148 20.34 24.19 -6.19
CA ARG A 148 20.54 25.13 -5.06
C ARG A 148 19.53 26.29 -5.01
N SER A 149 18.96 26.68 -6.15
CA SER A 149 17.96 27.75 -6.26
C SER A 149 16.51 27.28 -6.15
N SER A 150 16.25 25.98 -5.98
CA SER A 150 14.90 25.45 -5.89
C SER A 150 14.31 25.59 -4.48
N ILE A 151 13.01 25.86 -4.39
CA ILE A 151 12.27 25.89 -3.10
C ILE A 151 12.45 24.56 -2.36
N GLU A 152 12.54 23.45 -3.10
CA GLU A 152 12.78 22.12 -2.54
C GLU A 152 14.17 21.99 -1.90
N PHE A 153 15.20 22.65 -2.42
CA PHE A 153 16.51 22.73 -1.76
C PHE A 153 16.46 23.52 -0.45
N LEU A 154 15.63 24.56 -0.38
CA LEU A 154 15.47 25.38 0.82
C LEU A 154 14.61 24.72 1.91
N LEU A 155 13.67 23.86 1.51
CA LEU A 155 12.73 23.19 2.43
C LEU A 155 13.25 21.84 2.96
N VAL A 156 14.31 21.27 2.37
CA VAL A 156 14.81 19.94 2.73
C VAL A 156 15.97 20.08 3.72
N SER A 157 15.77 19.62 4.96
CA SER A 157 16.89 19.26 5.82
C SER A 157 17.70 18.17 5.10
N ALA A 158 18.99 18.40 4.86
CA ALA A 158 19.86 17.43 4.20
C ALA A 158 19.91 16.12 5.01
N ASN A 159 19.00 15.19 4.72
CA ASN A 159 19.05 13.84 5.24
C ASN A 159 19.91 13.03 4.27
N PRO A 160 21.15 12.65 4.64
CA PRO A 160 22.05 11.91 3.77
C PRO A 160 21.52 10.52 3.40
N ASP A 161 20.51 10.02 4.13
CA ASP A 161 19.89 8.72 3.89
C ASP A 161 18.67 8.78 2.95
N GLU A 162 18.27 9.96 2.44
CA GLU A 162 17.10 10.11 1.54
C GLU A 162 17.51 10.28 0.06
N ILE A 163 17.17 9.31 -0.80
CA ILE A 163 17.39 9.39 -2.25
C ILE A 163 16.07 9.70 -2.95
N ARG A 164 16.05 10.80 -3.72
CA ARG A 164 14.89 11.19 -4.53
C ARG A 164 15.04 10.67 -5.94
N VAL A 165 14.07 9.88 -6.39
CA VAL A 165 14.08 9.27 -7.73
C VAL A 165 12.87 9.74 -8.51
N LEU A 166 13.11 10.25 -9.71
CA LEU A 166 12.08 10.63 -10.67
C LEU A 166 11.93 9.53 -11.72
N SER A 167 10.74 8.92 -11.79
CA SER A 167 10.40 8.01 -12.89
C SER A 167 9.83 8.81 -14.05
N ARG A 168 10.49 8.75 -15.20
CA ARG A 168 9.88 9.11 -16.49
C ARG A 168 8.83 8.07 -16.87
N GLY A 169 7.74 8.51 -17.48
CA GLY A 169 6.67 7.61 -17.94
C GLY A 169 7.20 6.65 -19.00
N CYS A 170 6.87 5.36 -18.87
CA CYS A 170 7.16 4.36 -19.91
C CYS A 170 6.10 4.45 -21.02
N SER A 171 6.52 4.34 -22.28
CA SER A 171 5.60 4.35 -23.42
C SER A 171 4.57 3.22 -23.30
N ARG A 172 3.32 3.51 -23.69
CA ARG A 172 2.20 2.56 -23.62
C ARG A 172 1.72 2.22 -25.02
N VAL A 173 1.60 0.94 -25.31
CA VAL A 173 1.09 0.40 -26.59
C VAL A 173 -0.29 -0.19 -26.36
N TYR A 174 -1.26 0.16 -27.19
CA TYR A 174 -2.59 -0.44 -27.16
C TYR A 174 -2.53 -1.88 -27.66
N LEU A 175 -3.05 -2.82 -26.87
CA LEU A 175 -3.15 -4.24 -27.24
C LEU A 175 -4.62 -4.57 -27.49
N PRO A 176 -5.06 -4.70 -28.77
CA PRO A 176 -6.46 -4.96 -29.12
C PRO A 176 -7.02 -6.23 -28.48
N GLU A 177 -6.22 -7.31 -28.41
CA GLU A 177 -6.61 -8.59 -27.79
C GLU A 177 -6.96 -8.48 -26.30
N LEU A 178 -6.45 -7.46 -25.61
CA LEU A 178 -6.70 -7.20 -24.20
C LEU A 178 -7.63 -6.00 -23.98
N GLY A 179 -8.07 -5.34 -25.05
CA GLY A 179 -8.89 -4.13 -25.02
C GLY A 179 -8.25 -2.96 -24.26
N ARG A 180 -6.93 -2.92 -24.09
CA ARG A 180 -6.26 -1.93 -23.23
C ARG A 180 -4.81 -1.65 -23.60
N SER A 181 -4.33 -0.47 -23.19
CA SER A 181 -2.93 -0.07 -23.32
C SER A 181 -2.04 -0.68 -22.24
N ARG A 182 -0.82 -1.06 -22.62
CA ARG A 182 0.19 -1.67 -21.74
C ARG A 182 1.54 -0.99 -21.91
N GLU A 183 2.26 -0.80 -20.80
CA GLU A 183 3.64 -0.28 -20.81
C GLU A 183 4.57 -1.21 -21.60
N THR A 184 5.51 -0.62 -22.33
CA THR A 184 6.53 -1.34 -23.12
C THR A 184 7.66 -1.94 -22.26
N ALA A 185 7.63 -1.74 -20.94
CA ALA A 185 8.58 -2.33 -20.01
C ALA A 185 8.28 -3.81 -19.71
N LEU A 186 9.34 -4.60 -19.49
CA LEU A 186 9.30 -6.07 -19.46
C LEU A 186 8.64 -6.72 -18.23
N SER A 187 7.87 -6.00 -17.41
CA SER A 187 7.24 -6.59 -16.21
C SER A 187 5.74 -6.32 -16.10
N ARG A 188 4.97 -7.36 -15.74
CA ARG A 188 3.54 -7.26 -15.35
C ARG A 188 3.39 -6.64 -13.96
N LEU A 189 3.91 -5.44 -13.72
CA LEU A 189 3.52 -4.67 -12.54
C LEU A 189 2.28 -3.85 -12.90
N ARG A 190 1.15 -4.25 -12.33
CA ARG A 190 -0.16 -3.66 -12.56
C ARG A 190 -0.29 -2.41 -11.68
N TRP A 191 0.19 -1.26 -12.16
CA TRP A 191 -0.14 0.02 -11.55
C TRP A 191 -1.51 0.47 -12.05
N ALA A 192 -2.51 0.48 -11.17
CA ALA A 192 -3.78 1.14 -11.48
C ALA A 192 -3.51 2.65 -11.61
N PRO A 193 -3.90 3.31 -12.71
CA PRO A 193 -3.74 4.75 -12.85
C PRO A 193 -4.75 5.44 -11.92
N ILE A 194 -4.27 5.95 -10.79
CA ILE A 194 -5.02 6.89 -9.94
C ILE A 194 -4.52 8.28 -10.34
N THR A 195 -4.96 8.76 -11.49
CA THR A 195 -4.76 10.14 -11.96
C THR A 195 -6.01 10.91 -11.58
N LEU A 196 -6.05 11.69 -10.51
CA LEU A 196 -5.86 13.14 -10.63
C LEU A 196 -5.53 13.85 -9.30
N ALA A 197 -5.67 13.20 -8.14
CA ALA A 197 -5.48 13.85 -6.83
C ALA A 197 -4.01 13.94 -6.35
N TRP A 198 -3.06 13.37 -7.10
CA TRP A 198 -1.68 13.18 -6.63
C TRP A 198 -0.76 14.38 -6.82
N ARG A 199 -1.22 15.49 -7.43
CA ARG A 199 -0.33 16.60 -7.80
C ARG A 199 0.25 17.37 -6.61
N LEU A 200 -0.34 17.25 -5.42
CA LEU A 200 0.14 17.92 -4.19
C LEU A 200 0.83 16.98 -3.18
N LYS A 201 0.70 15.65 -3.32
CA LYS A 201 1.13 14.70 -2.27
C LYS A 201 2.39 13.88 -2.58
N VAL A 202 2.96 14.02 -3.78
CA VAL A 202 4.26 13.39 -4.12
C VAL A 202 5.42 13.98 -3.29
N SER A 203 5.32 15.23 -2.82
CA SER A 203 6.38 15.84 -2.00
C SER A 203 6.56 15.21 -0.62
N ARG A 204 5.57 14.48 -0.09
CA ARG A 204 5.66 13.83 1.24
C ARG A 204 5.99 12.33 1.16
N MET A 205 5.92 11.74 -0.03
CA MET A 205 5.98 10.29 -0.24
C MET A 205 7.41 9.73 -0.34
N MET A 206 8.42 10.58 -0.49
CA MET A 206 9.83 10.15 -0.61
C MET A 206 10.58 10.06 0.73
N VAL A 207 9.99 10.51 1.84
CA VAL A 207 10.67 10.51 3.15
C VAL A 207 10.71 9.11 3.79
N GLY A 208 9.77 8.21 3.46
CA GLY A 208 9.64 6.90 4.12
C GLY A 208 10.20 5.68 3.38
N ALA A 209 10.66 5.83 2.13
CA ALA A 209 11.10 4.69 1.31
C ALA A 209 12.63 4.49 1.30
N SER A 210 13.39 5.38 1.93
CA SER A 210 14.84 5.41 1.82
C SER A 210 15.58 4.60 2.91
N MET A 211 14.87 3.96 3.84
CA MET A 211 15.48 3.25 4.96
C MET A 211 15.90 1.79 4.68
N LEU A 212 15.79 1.30 3.44
CA LEU A 212 15.88 -0.15 3.13
C LEU A 212 16.81 -0.55 1.98
N LEU A 213 17.83 0.26 1.70
CA LEU A 213 18.91 -0.13 0.79
C LEU A 213 20.28 0.20 1.40
N ARG A 214 20.70 -0.64 2.35
CA ARG A 214 22.10 -1.05 2.47
C ARG A 214 22.19 -2.52 2.09
#